data_AF-A0A7V6HA42-F1
#
_entry.id   AF-A0A7V6HA42-F1
#
_cell.length_a   1.000
_cell.length_b   1.000
_cell.length_c   1.000
_cell.angle_alpha   90.00
_cell.angle_beta   90.00
_cell.angle_gamma   90.00
#
_symmetry.space_group_name_H-M   'P 1'
#
loop_
_entity.id
_entity.type
_entity.pdbx_description
1 polymer ?
#
loop_
_entity_poly.entity_id
_entity_poly.type
_entity_poly.pdbx_seq_one_letter_code
_entity_poly.pdbx_strand_id
1 'polypeptide(L)'
;MPERFSRFILLVAVVLAMALSLPCAVLAARSSFYERDGDFLLFQGSDQASVTAIGRHRIIYTETPSPRYETEALFPDGSWVVVNQDNGDRLLEIQTFNPKMTFQLETALPLFDQPSDHERYSLNRNAEPNLYMVGRKAYDFVELSLADGSTGWIRLPENTTDRELVKPGHFIGQLKTLDERISRDLTVKTEISPAAARAQTDMVPEYVTVHNASNFEDYADAEWHAYQLSILTYTPGVTYHYVVDDKEAFHLTPLNEVTYHAGDRFLNGNGASVAIEICDYANGRYYPAAEVNGAKLAASVLYQLGLPKENLRFHRDWNGKECPLSMIEQSRGSVGLEAFVELVYAEYETLVLTYGQPERLVGEPDPAAAMTRPVRQRETFLRESLVRETDVAGAEVTRYVMESVEVPDRSDYGALPWIAGGIFVLTVAGGIVYSVRRSKDQGFPLDP
;
A
#
# COMPACT_ATOMS: atom_id res chain seq x y z
N MET A 1 25.27 62.87 13.77
CA MET A 1 25.06 61.64 12.97
C MET A 1 26.37 60.98 12.46
N PRO A 2 27.38 60.64 13.30
CA PRO A 2 28.47 59.74 12.84
C PRO A 2 28.46 58.34 13.49
N GLU A 3 27.83 58.15 14.66
CA GLU A 3 27.99 56.90 15.43
C GLU A 3 27.14 55.72 14.95
N ARG A 4 26.03 55.94 14.26
CA ARG A 4 25.17 54.86 13.74
C ARG A 4 25.70 54.22 12.46
N PHE A 5 26.50 54.93 11.66
CA PHE A 5 27.11 54.39 10.44
C PHE A 5 28.33 53.50 10.74
N SER A 6 29.09 53.83 11.79
CA SER A 6 30.29 53.06 12.18
C SER A 6 29.93 51.68 12.76
N ARG A 7 28.82 51.57 13.50
CA ARG A 7 28.34 50.27 14.02
C ARG A 7 27.78 49.35 12.93
N PHE A 8 27.22 49.88 11.85
CA PHE A 8 26.70 49.08 10.74
C PHE A 8 27.82 48.49 9.88
N ILE A 9 28.90 49.24 9.65
CA ILE A 9 30.09 48.78 8.92
C ILE A 9 30.85 47.72 9.73
N LEU A 10 30.93 47.87 11.06
CA LEU A 10 31.60 46.88 11.92
C LEU A 10 30.80 45.56 12.01
N LEU A 11 29.46 45.62 12.02
CA LEU A 11 28.61 44.44 12.04
C LEU A 11 28.68 43.65 10.71
N VAL A 12 28.72 44.35 9.56
CA VAL A 12 28.90 43.73 8.24
C VAL A 12 30.30 43.14 8.09
N ALA A 13 31.34 43.79 8.63
CA ALA A 13 32.71 43.26 8.60
C ALA A 13 32.90 42.03 9.52
N VAL A 14 32.22 41.98 10.67
CA VAL A 14 32.27 40.80 11.58
C VAL A 14 31.49 39.63 11.00
N VAL A 15 30.36 39.87 10.32
CA VAL A 15 29.60 38.81 9.62
C VAL A 15 30.37 38.29 8.39
N LEU A 16 31.06 39.15 7.63
CA LEU A 16 31.94 38.70 6.55
C LEU A 16 33.21 37.98 7.04
N ALA A 17 33.79 38.40 8.18
CA ALA A 17 34.97 37.74 8.75
C ALA A 17 34.62 36.37 9.37
N MET A 18 33.42 36.19 9.92
CA MET A 18 32.94 34.88 10.36
C MET A 18 32.58 33.94 9.20
N ALA A 19 32.26 34.48 8.02
CA ALA A 19 32.07 33.68 6.80
C ALA A 19 33.40 33.25 6.13
N LEU A 20 34.52 33.90 6.47
CA LEU A 20 35.84 33.65 5.86
C LEU A 20 36.82 32.88 6.77
N SER A 21 36.39 32.48 7.98
CA SER A 21 37.18 31.63 8.89
C SER A 21 36.50 30.30 9.19
N LEU A 22 35.75 29.75 8.22
CA LEU A 22 35.48 28.32 8.23
C LEU A 22 36.82 27.63 7.97
N PRO A 23 37.27 26.69 8.83
CA PRO A 23 38.42 25.88 8.50
C PRO A 23 38.15 25.27 7.13
N CYS A 24 39.21 25.18 6.31
CA CYS A 24 39.22 24.41 5.09
C CYS A 24 38.73 23.01 5.45
N ALA A 25 37.41 22.81 5.38
CA ALA A 25 36.79 21.54 5.59
C ALA A 25 37.35 20.74 4.44
N VAL A 26 38.19 19.76 4.78
CA VAL A 26 38.30 18.55 3.98
C VAL A 26 36.87 18.28 3.49
N LEU A 27 36.65 18.35 2.18
CA LEU A 27 35.46 17.82 1.54
C LEU A 27 35.45 16.34 1.91
N ALA A 28 34.99 16.04 3.13
CA ALA A 28 34.54 14.73 3.49
C ALA A 28 33.33 14.56 2.58
N ALA A 29 33.52 13.79 1.51
CA ALA A 29 32.44 13.37 0.64
C ALA A 29 31.26 13.03 1.54
N ARG A 30 30.16 13.77 1.44
CA ARG A 30 28.97 13.48 2.24
C ARG A 30 28.38 12.21 1.65
N SER A 31 28.82 11.06 2.12
CA SER A 31 28.05 9.84 1.92
C SER A 31 26.82 9.93 2.81
N SER A 32 25.70 10.36 2.23
CA SER A 32 24.42 9.95 2.78
C SER A 32 24.29 8.45 2.58
N PHE A 33 23.58 7.79 3.48
CA PHE A 33 23.20 6.40 3.26
C PHE A 33 21.80 6.13 3.82
N TYR A 34 21.07 5.23 3.17
CA TYR A 34 19.79 4.74 3.65
C TYR A 34 20.01 3.34 4.22
N GLU A 35 19.57 3.11 5.45
CA GLU A 35 19.60 1.78 6.10
C GLU A 35 18.17 1.32 6.39
N ARG A 36 17.91 0.05 6.10
CA ARG A 36 16.67 -0.60 6.50
C ARG A 36 16.96 -1.99 7.04
N ASP A 37 16.52 -2.23 8.27
CA ASP A 37 16.53 -3.54 8.90
C ASP A 37 15.28 -4.34 8.50
N GLY A 38 15.39 -5.67 8.53
CA GLY A 38 14.30 -6.60 8.25
C GLY A 38 14.71 -8.04 8.57
N ASP A 39 13.74 -8.95 8.51
CA ASP A 39 14.01 -10.39 8.57
C ASP A 39 14.42 -10.87 7.19
N PHE A 40 15.58 -11.53 7.07
CA PHE A 40 16.04 -12.03 5.78
C PHE A 40 16.51 -13.47 5.87
N LEU A 41 16.47 -14.13 4.72
CA LEU A 41 17.11 -15.40 4.47
C LEU A 41 18.21 -15.17 3.44
N LEU A 42 19.46 -15.36 3.87
CA LEU A 42 20.62 -15.29 3.00
C LEU A 42 20.92 -16.70 2.48
N PHE A 43 20.95 -16.84 1.16
CA PHE A 43 21.49 -17.99 0.44
C PHE A 43 22.91 -17.66 0.00
N GLN A 44 23.88 -18.46 0.44
CA GLN A 44 25.29 -18.23 0.15
C GLN A 44 25.78 -19.13 -0.99
N GLY A 45 26.33 -18.49 -2.03
CA GLY A 45 26.91 -19.15 -3.20
C GLY A 45 25.91 -19.94 -4.05
N SER A 46 26.40 -20.48 -5.17
CA SER A 46 25.63 -21.40 -6.03
C SER A 46 25.17 -22.66 -5.30
N ASP A 47 25.87 -23.05 -4.24
CA ASP A 47 25.60 -24.23 -3.42
C ASP A 47 24.67 -23.93 -2.22
N GLN A 48 23.92 -22.82 -2.30
CA GLN A 48 22.64 -22.47 -1.66
C GLN A 48 22.46 -22.67 -0.14
N ALA A 49 23.51 -22.91 0.66
CA ALA A 49 23.37 -22.96 2.11
C ALA A 49 22.69 -21.67 2.62
N SER A 50 21.62 -21.82 3.41
CA SER A 50 20.82 -20.70 3.90
C SER A 50 21.10 -20.46 5.38
N VAL A 51 21.10 -19.19 5.77
CA VAL A 51 21.18 -18.78 7.17
C VAL A 51 20.11 -17.73 7.41
N THR A 52 19.31 -17.92 8.47
CA THR A 52 18.42 -16.85 8.96
C THR A 52 19.30 -15.71 9.45
N ALA A 53 19.10 -14.54 8.87
CA ALA A 53 19.87 -13.35 9.15
C ALA A 53 18.91 -12.19 9.45
N ILE A 54 19.38 -11.25 10.25
CA ILE A 54 18.80 -9.90 10.22
C ILE A 54 19.55 -9.19 9.11
N GLY A 55 18.84 -8.67 8.11
CA GLY A 55 19.48 -7.99 6.99
C GLY A 55 19.41 -6.49 7.19
N ARG A 56 20.43 -5.80 6.69
CA ARG A 56 20.43 -4.35 6.54
C ARG A 56 20.72 -4.02 5.09
N HIS A 57 19.75 -3.43 4.42
CA HIS A 57 20.01 -2.87 3.10
C HIS A 57 20.65 -1.49 3.28
N ARG A 58 21.88 -1.29 2.78
CA ARG A 58 22.61 -0.03 2.88
C ARG A 58 22.86 0.57 1.51
N ILE A 59 22.31 1.74 1.25
CA ILE A 59 22.57 2.48 0.01
C ILE A 59 23.58 3.56 0.31
N ILE A 60 24.77 3.52 -0.30
CA ILE A 60 25.83 4.51 -0.08
C ILE A 60 25.88 5.46 -1.28
N TYR A 61 25.47 6.70 -1.06
CA TYR A 61 25.60 7.74 -2.06
C TYR A 61 27.06 8.21 -2.09
N THR A 62 27.75 8.09 -3.24
CA THR A 62 29.12 8.59 -3.41
C THR A 62 29.13 9.72 -4.42
N GLU A 63 30.04 10.68 -4.29
CA GLU A 63 30.17 11.84 -5.21
C GLU A 63 30.72 11.47 -6.62
N THR A 64 30.73 10.18 -6.97
CA THR A 64 31.11 9.64 -8.28
C THR A 64 29.86 9.10 -8.99
N PRO A 65 29.83 9.02 -10.34
CA PRO A 65 28.62 9.23 -11.15
C PRO A 65 27.58 8.09 -11.09
N SER A 66 27.70 7.16 -10.15
CA SER A 66 26.69 6.16 -9.86
C SER A 66 26.69 5.83 -8.36
N PRO A 67 25.53 5.92 -7.68
CA PRO A 67 25.42 5.46 -6.30
C PRO A 67 25.79 3.98 -6.21
N ARG A 68 26.47 3.59 -5.13
CA ARG A 68 26.76 2.20 -4.83
C ARG A 68 25.77 1.72 -3.79
N TYR A 69 25.08 0.62 -4.06
CA TYR A 69 24.27 -0.05 -3.05
C TYR A 69 25.00 -1.30 -2.58
N GLU A 70 25.03 -1.47 -1.27
CA GLU A 70 25.61 -2.62 -0.60
C GLU A 70 24.53 -3.23 0.29
N THR A 71 24.09 -4.43 -0.05
CA THR A 71 23.21 -5.16 0.85
C THR A 71 24.09 -5.92 1.84
N GLU A 72 23.90 -5.69 3.13
CA GLU A 72 24.62 -6.40 4.20
C GLU A 72 23.64 -7.31 4.96
N ALA A 73 24.12 -8.47 5.38
CA ALA A 73 23.37 -9.38 6.25
C ALA A 73 24.12 -9.55 7.58
N LEU A 74 23.43 -9.33 8.70
CA LEU A 74 23.89 -9.63 10.05
C LEU A 74 23.61 -11.10 10.35
N PHE A 75 24.68 -11.83 10.54
CA PHE A 75 24.62 -13.22 10.94
C PHE A 75 24.27 -13.36 12.43
N PRO A 76 23.72 -14.51 12.85
CA PRO A 76 23.45 -14.79 14.26
C PRO A 76 24.67 -14.67 15.19
N ASP A 77 25.89 -14.77 14.64
CA ASP A 77 27.15 -14.61 15.38
C ASP A 77 27.58 -13.15 15.56
N GLY A 78 26.80 -12.20 15.04
CA GLY A 78 27.04 -10.76 15.13
C GLY A 78 27.93 -10.19 14.01
N SER A 79 28.33 -11.00 13.03
CA SER A 79 29.12 -10.55 11.89
C SER A 79 28.25 -10.00 10.75
N TRP A 80 28.73 -8.94 10.09
CA TRP A 80 28.12 -8.40 8.87
C TRP A 80 28.83 -8.95 7.63
N VAL A 81 28.06 -9.38 6.64
CA VAL A 81 28.57 -9.84 5.34
C VAL A 81 27.89 -9.07 4.23
N VAL A 82 28.69 -8.53 3.31
CA VAL A 82 28.19 -7.93 2.06
C VAL A 82 27.69 -9.05 1.14
N VAL A 83 26.43 -8.97 0.74
CA VAL A 83 25.78 -9.93 -0.16
C VAL A 83 26.33 -9.72 -1.57
N ASN A 84 27.03 -10.72 -2.11
CA ASN A 84 27.61 -10.64 -3.44
C ASN A 84 26.81 -11.45 -4.47
N GLN A 85 25.95 -10.74 -5.22
CA GLN A 85 25.13 -11.36 -6.27
C GLN A 85 25.97 -11.98 -7.40
N ASP A 86 27.17 -11.45 -7.70
CA ASP A 86 28.05 -12.00 -8.73
C ASP A 86 28.56 -13.40 -8.38
N ASN A 87 28.59 -13.72 -7.08
CA ASN A 87 29.00 -15.03 -6.57
C ASN A 87 27.81 -15.97 -6.34
N GLY A 88 26.60 -15.55 -6.71
CA GLY A 88 25.36 -16.31 -6.53
C GLY A 88 24.67 -16.10 -5.18
N ASP A 89 25.15 -15.19 -4.32
CA ASP A 89 24.46 -14.89 -3.08
C ASP A 89 23.09 -14.26 -3.37
N ARG A 90 22.07 -14.69 -2.62
CA ARG A 90 20.72 -14.12 -2.69
C ARG A 90 20.23 -13.80 -1.29
N LEU A 91 19.75 -12.58 -1.09
CA LEU A 91 19.09 -12.18 0.14
C LEU A 91 17.60 -12.02 -0.13
N LEU A 92 16.77 -12.88 0.46
CA LEU A 92 15.32 -12.79 0.39
C LEU A 92 14.79 -12.19 1.69
N GLU A 93 14.01 -11.13 1.59
CA GLU A 93 13.32 -10.60 2.76
C GLU A 93 12.09 -11.45 3.09
N ILE A 94 11.88 -11.70 4.36
CA ILE A 94 10.77 -12.48 4.90
C ILE A 94 9.74 -11.51 5.46
N GLN A 95 8.60 -11.45 4.79
CA GLN A 95 7.40 -10.80 5.29
C GLN A 95 6.75 -11.70 6.32
N THR A 96 6.39 -11.16 7.48
CA THR A 96 5.69 -11.90 8.52
C THR A 96 4.31 -11.30 8.76
N PHE A 97 3.28 -12.14 8.70
CA PHE A 97 1.89 -11.75 8.88
C PHE A 97 1.38 -12.15 10.27
N ASN A 98 0.96 -11.15 11.04
CA ASN A 98 0.29 -11.33 12.31
C ASN A 98 -0.93 -10.39 12.42
N PRO A 99 -2.17 -10.92 12.40
CA PRO A 99 -2.53 -12.33 12.25
C PRO A 99 -2.15 -12.89 10.87
N LYS A 100 -2.11 -14.24 10.76
CA LYS A 100 -1.84 -14.94 9.50
C LYS A 100 -2.90 -14.57 8.45
N MET A 101 -2.49 -14.53 7.18
CA MET A 101 -3.39 -14.30 6.05
C MET A 101 -3.98 -15.61 5.51
N THR A 102 -5.10 -15.51 4.80
CA THR A 102 -5.72 -16.64 4.10
C THR A 102 -5.26 -16.69 2.65
N PHE A 103 -4.87 -17.87 2.17
CA PHE A 103 -4.41 -18.10 0.80
C PHE A 103 -5.15 -19.29 0.19
N GLN A 104 -5.72 -19.10 -1.00
CA GLN A 104 -6.34 -20.15 -1.79
C GLN A 104 -5.32 -20.71 -2.77
N LEU A 105 -4.98 -21.99 -2.65
CA LEU A 105 -4.23 -22.72 -3.66
C LEU A 105 -5.21 -23.42 -4.61
N GLU A 106 -5.05 -23.21 -5.91
CA GLU A 106 -5.90 -23.75 -6.98
C GLU A 106 -5.26 -24.95 -7.67
N THR A 107 -3.93 -25.02 -7.71
CA THR A 107 -3.18 -26.10 -8.37
C THR A 107 -2.14 -26.68 -7.42
N ALA A 108 -1.94 -28.01 -7.48
CA ALA A 108 -0.93 -28.66 -6.67
C ALA A 108 0.48 -28.13 -7.00
N LEU A 109 1.24 -27.78 -5.97
CA LEU A 109 2.61 -27.25 -6.12
C LEU A 109 3.60 -28.01 -5.22
N PRO A 110 4.86 -28.19 -5.65
CA PRO A 110 5.91 -28.77 -4.82
C PRO A 110 6.11 -27.98 -3.53
N LEU A 111 6.30 -28.70 -2.42
CA LEU A 111 6.64 -28.10 -1.13
C LEU A 111 8.15 -28.13 -0.87
N PHE A 112 8.64 -27.05 -0.28
CA PHE A 112 10.02 -26.86 0.12
C PHE A 112 10.12 -26.56 1.62
N ASP A 113 11.24 -26.92 2.26
CA ASP A 113 11.49 -26.61 3.67
C ASP A 113 11.80 -25.12 3.92
N GLN A 114 12.12 -24.38 2.86
CA GLN A 114 12.46 -22.96 2.88
C GLN A 114 12.11 -22.30 1.53
N PRO A 115 12.13 -20.96 1.39
CA PRO A 115 11.77 -20.26 0.16
C PRO A 115 12.84 -20.39 -0.93
N SER A 116 13.03 -21.60 -1.44
CA SER A 116 13.89 -21.96 -2.57
C SER A 116 13.25 -23.10 -3.35
N ASP A 117 13.41 -23.11 -4.66
CA ASP A 117 12.96 -24.17 -5.55
C ASP A 117 14.07 -25.18 -5.89
N HIS A 118 15.21 -25.09 -5.22
CA HIS A 118 16.30 -26.04 -5.39
C HIS A 118 15.92 -27.42 -4.82
N GLU A 119 16.20 -28.49 -5.57
CA GLU A 119 15.78 -29.87 -5.25
C GLU A 119 16.18 -30.36 -3.84
N ARG A 120 17.32 -29.92 -3.32
CA ARG A 120 17.80 -30.22 -1.96
C ARG A 120 16.84 -29.79 -0.84
N TYR A 121 15.98 -28.81 -1.10
CA TYR A 121 14.99 -28.27 -0.16
C TYR A 121 13.61 -28.88 -0.37
N SER A 122 13.45 -29.73 -1.39
CA SER A 122 12.21 -30.44 -1.67
C SER A 122 11.81 -31.32 -0.51
N LEU A 123 10.55 -31.19 -0.07
CA LEU A 123 9.92 -32.10 0.88
C LEU A 123 9.43 -33.40 0.21
N ASN A 124 9.64 -33.56 -1.11
CA ASN A 124 9.19 -34.70 -1.91
C ASN A 124 7.69 -34.99 -1.77
N ARG A 125 6.89 -33.93 -1.57
CA ARG A 125 5.44 -33.94 -1.54
C ARG A 125 4.91 -32.60 -2.04
N ASN A 126 3.63 -32.56 -2.38
CA ASN A 126 2.97 -31.35 -2.87
C ASN A 126 2.03 -30.75 -1.81
N ALA A 127 1.81 -29.45 -1.91
CA ALA A 127 0.63 -28.81 -1.36
C ALA A 127 -0.52 -29.04 -2.35
N GLU A 128 -1.61 -29.62 -1.88
CA GLU A 128 -2.80 -29.86 -2.71
C GLU A 128 -3.72 -28.62 -2.72
N PRO A 129 -4.54 -28.42 -3.77
CA PRO A 129 -5.49 -27.32 -3.83
C PRO A 129 -6.38 -27.25 -2.58
N ASN A 130 -6.26 -26.16 -1.81
CA ASN A 130 -6.97 -25.95 -0.56
C ASN A 130 -6.82 -24.50 -0.08
N LEU A 131 -7.53 -24.15 1.00
CA LEU A 131 -7.27 -22.97 1.79
C LEU A 131 -6.14 -23.23 2.79
N TYR A 132 -5.20 -22.30 2.86
CA TYR A 132 -4.06 -22.32 3.76
C TYR A 132 -3.96 -21.03 4.56
N MET A 133 -3.51 -21.15 5.80
CA MET A 133 -3.06 -19.98 6.57
C MET A 133 -1.60 -19.72 6.25
N VAL A 134 -1.28 -18.47 5.90
CA VAL A 134 0.05 -18.01 5.56
C VAL A 134 0.57 -17.09 6.64
N GLY A 135 1.66 -17.51 7.28
CA GLY A 135 2.36 -16.67 8.26
C GLY A 135 3.53 -15.90 7.69
N ARG A 136 4.12 -16.39 6.59
CA ARG A 136 5.30 -15.78 5.99
C ARG A 136 5.25 -15.81 4.46
N LYS A 137 5.84 -14.79 3.85
CA LYS A 137 6.03 -14.69 2.39
C LYS A 137 7.45 -14.19 2.13
N ALA A 138 8.05 -14.64 1.04
CA ALA A 138 9.37 -14.20 0.61
C ALA A 138 9.33 -14.04 -0.91
N TYR A 139 9.07 -12.82 -1.40
CA TYR A 139 8.81 -12.52 -2.80
C TYR A 139 7.80 -13.51 -3.44
N ASP A 140 8.20 -14.38 -4.37
CA ASP A 140 7.35 -15.35 -5.05
C ASP A 140 7.08 -16.62 -4.23
N PHE A 141 7.66 -16.74 -3.02
CA PHE A 141 7.43 -17.85 -2.12
C PHE A 141 6.42 -17.54 -1.03
N VAL A 142 5.57 -18.52 -0.71
CA VAL A 142 4.55 -18.42 0.34
C VAL A 142 4.69 -19.61 1.28
N GLU A 143 4.75 -19.36 2.58
CA GLU A 143 4.78 -20.42 3.59
C GLU A 143 3.37 -20.81 4.00
N LEU A 144 2.97 -22.04 3.65
CA LEU A 144 1.69 -22.62 4.00
C LEU A 144 1.76 -23.27 5.38
N SER A 145 0.74 -23.03 6.21
CA SER A 145 0.49 -23.83 7.42
C SER A 145 -0.26 -25.11 7.02
N LEU A 146 0.36 -26.28 7.24
CA LEU A 146 -0.17 -27.58 6.80
C LEU A 146 -1.03 -28.23 7.89
N ALA A 147 -1.91 -29.16 7.48
CA ALA A 147 -2.86 -29.83 8.38
C ALA A 147 -2.21 -30.70 9.47
N ASP A 148 -0.99 -31.17 9.24
CA ASP A 148 -0.19 -31.94 10.20
C ASP A 148 0.51 -31.04 11.25
N GLY A 149 0.29 -29.73 11.20
CA GLY A 149 0.90 -28.74 12.08
C GLY A 149 2.29 -28.27 11.64
N SER A 150 2.85 -28.85 10.57
CA SER A 150 4.10 -28.37 9.95
C SER A 150 3.85 -27.18 9.03
N THR A 151 4.93 -26.57 8.54
CA THR A 151 4.87 -25.59 7.47
C THR A 151 5.60 -26.09 6.24
N GLY A 152 5.33 -25.47 5.09
CA GLY A 152 6.13 -25.68 3.90
C GLY A 152 5.93 -24.56 2.88
N TRP A 153 6.98 -24.28 2.13
CA TRP A 153 7.03 -23.20 1.16
C TRP A 153 6.61 -23.69 -0.21
N ILE A 154 5.80 -22.90 -0.90
CA ILE A 154 5.49 -23.07 -2.33
C ILE A 154 6.08 -21.89 -3.09
N ARG A 155 6.45 -22.12 -4.36
CA ARG A 155 6.81 -21.05 -5.30
C ARG A 155 5.61 -20.71 -6.16
N LEU A 156 5.21 -19.45 -6.19
CA LEU A 156 4.21 -18.90 -7.10
C LEU A 156 4.94 -18.54 -8.41
N PRO A 157 4.69 -19.24 -9.53
CA PRO A 157 5.34 -18.95 -10.81
C PRO A 157 5.11 -17.49 -11.21
N GLU A 158 6.17 -16.86 -11.67
CA GLU A 158 6.06 -15.55 -12.33
C GLU A 158 5.29 -15.70 -13.64
N ASN A 159 4.53 -14.67 -13.98
CA ASN A 159 3.92 -14.55 -15.29
C ASN A 159 5.02 -14.19 -16.31
N THR A 160 5.68 -15.19 -16.87
CA THR A 160 6.56 -15.00 -18.03
C THR A 160 5.70 -14.94 -19.28
N THR A 161 6.03 -14.03 -20.19
CA THR A 161 5.28 -13.52 -21.36
C THR A 161 4.63 -14.52 -22.33
N ASP A 162 4.77 -15.84 -22.13
CA ASP A 162 4.45 -16.88 -23.11
C ASP A 162 3.47 -17.97 -22.63
N ARG A 163 2.77 -17.84 -21.49
CA ARG A 163 1.91 -18.92 -20.99
C ARG A 163 0.52 -18.47 -20.53
N GLU A 164 -0.47 -19.31 -20.80
CA GLU A 164 -1.81 -19.18 -20.23
C GLU A 164 -1.71 -18.92 -18.73
N LEU A 165 -2.46 -17.92 -18.28
CA LEU A 165 -2.54 -17.43 -16.91
C LEU A 165 -3.11 -18.49 -15.98
N VAL A 166 -2.32 -19.48 -15.60
CA VAL A 166 -2.65 -20.34 -14.48
C VAL A 166 -2.05 -19.69 -13.25
N LYS A 167 -2.83 -18.85 -12.56
CA LYS A 167 -2.51 -18.40 -11.20
C LYS A 167 -2.69 -19.62 -10.29
N PRO A 168 -1.61 -20.23 -9.75
CA PRO A 168 -1.79 -21.46 -8.98
C PRO A 168 -2.38 -21.19 -7.60
N GLY A 169 -2.46 -19.93 -7.18
CA GLY A 169 -3.17 -19.51 -5.98
C GLY A 169 -3.18 -17.99 -5.81
N HIS A 170 -3.97 -17.52 -4.84
CA HIS A 170 -4.15 -16.10 -4.54
C HIS A 170 -4.45 -15.84 -3.06
N PHE A 171 -4.08 -14.66 -2.55
CA PHE A 171 -4.47 -14.23 -1.21
C PHE A 171 -5.92 -13.74 -1.18
N ILE A 172 -6.65 -14.11 -0.13
CA ILE A 172 -8.06 -13.73 0.05
C ILE A 172 -8.16 -12.46 0.89
N GLY A 173 -9.13 -11.59 0.55
CA GLY A 173 -9.49 -10.43 1.37
C GLY A 173 -8.57 -9.23 1.22
N GLN A 174 -7.69 -9.22 0.22
CA GLN A 174 -6.80 -8.10 -0.05
C GLN A 174 -7.53 -6.92 -0.69
N LEU A 175 -7.15 -5.70 -0.28
CA LEU A 175 -7.61 -4.47 -0.91
C LEU A 175 -7.07 -4.39 -2.34
N LYS A 176 -7.95 -4.09 -3.31
CA LYS A 176 -7.58 -3.95 -4.72
C LYS A 176 -7.61 -2.50 -5.21
N THR A 177 -8.45 -1.69 -4.61
CA THR A 177 -8.73 -0.29 -4.96
C THR A 177 -8.92 0.49 -3.66
N LEU A 178 -8.58 1.77 -3.66
CA LEU A 178 -8.90 2.66 -2.54
C LEU A 178 -10.40 2.92 -2.45
N ASP A 179 -10.89 3.11 -1.23
CA ASP A 179 -12.13 3.82 -0.94
C ASP A 179 -11.95 5.30 -1.27
N GLU A 180 -12.63 5.76 -2.32
CA GLU A 180 -12.56 7.14 -2.82
C GLU A 180 -12.97 8.17 -1.76
N ARG A 181 -13.76 7.78 -0.75
CA ARG A 181 -14.18 8.69 0.34
C ARG A 181 -13.01 9.14 1.22
N ILE A 182 -11.94 8.34 1.27
CA ILE A 182 -10.77 8.57 2.12
C ILE A 182 -9.72 9.42 1.39
N SER A 183 -9.74 9.44 0.06
CA SER A 183 -8.83 10.24 -0.78
C SER A 183 -9.03 11.77 -0.64
N ARG A 184 -9.99 12.22 0.19
CA ARG A 184 -10.33 13.65 0.42
C ARG A 184 -10.65 14.36 -0.91
N ASP A 185 -10.33 15.65 -1.03
CA ASP A 185 -10.57 16.46 -2.23
C ASP A 185 -9.70 16.05 -3.46
N LEU A 186 -9.00 14.91 -3.41
CA LEU A 186 -8.29 14.36 -4.56
C LEU A 186 -9.23 13.43 -5.34
N THR A 187 -9.48 13.79 -6.61
CA THR A 187 -10.21 12.91 -7.52
C THR A 187 -9.30 11.75 -7.93
N VAL A 188 -9.73 10.52 -7.70
CA VAL A 188 -9.03 9.30 -8.16
C VAL A 188 -9.89 8.59 -9.20
N LYS A 189 -9.43 8.52 -10.43
CA LYS A 189 -10.08 7.79 -11.53
C LYS A 189 -9.52 6.37 -11.59
N THR A 190 -10.39 5.36 -11.55
CA THR A 190 -9.95 3.96 -11.71
C THR A 190 -10.03 3.52 -13.16
N GLU A 191 -8.86 3.31 -13.77
CA GLU A 191 -8.67 2.93 -15.17
C GLU A 191 -7.65 1.79 -15.26
N ILE A 192 -8.03 0.62 -14.74
CA ILE A 192 -7.13 -0.54 -14.67
C ILE A 192 -6.65 -0.93 -16.06
N SER A 193 -5.33 -0.98 -16.23
CA SER A 193 -4.67 -1.33 -17.49
C SER A 193 -5.01 -2.76 -17.94
N PRO A 194 -4.97 -3.04 -19.25
CA PRO A 194 -5.23 -4.38 -19.78
C PRO A 194 -4.35 -5.45 -19.12
N ALA A 195 -4.87 -6.66 -18.98
CA ALA A 195 -4.12 -7.78 -18.39
C ALA A 195 -2.73 -7.98 -19.02
N ALA A 196 -2.62 -7.85 -20.34
CA ALA A 196 -1.37 -7.98 -21.09
C ALA A 196 -0.32 -6.89 -20.77
N ALA A 197 -0.71 -5.80 -20.12
CA ALA A 197 0.16 -4.72 -19.70
C ALA A 197 0.62 -4.86 -18.23
N ARG A 198 0.12 -5.87 -17.49
CA ARG A 198 0.34 -5.99 -16.05
C ARG A 198 1.04 -7.30 -15.69
N ALA A 199 1.67 -7.34 -14.51
CA ALA A 199 2.38 -8.54 -14.06
C ALA A 199 1.42 -9.70 -13.80
N GLN A 200 0.21 -9.43 -13.30
CA GLN A 200 -0.76 -10.46 -12.90
C GLN A 200 -0.25 -11.39 -11.78
N THR A 201 0.83 -11.00 -11.09
CA THR A 201 1.38 -11.70 -9.92
C THR A 201 0.83 -11.09 -8.64
N ASP A 202 0.34 -11.92 -7.74
CA ASP A 202 -0.24 -11.48 -6.48
C ASP A 202 0.80 -10.88 -5.53
N MET A 203 0.45 -9.74 -4.93
CA MET A 203 1.26 -8.97 -3.99
C MET A 203 0.53 -8.77 -2.68
N VAL A 204 1.24 -8.89 -1.56
CA VAL A 204 0.80 -8.35 -0.26
C VAL A 204 1.58 -7.07 -0.04
N PRO A 205 0.94 -5.89 -0.11
CA PRO A 205 1.65 -4.63 0.08
C PRO A 205 2.14 -4.48 1.52
N GLU A 206 3.38 -4.04 1.66
CA GLU A 206 3.99 -3.61 2.91
C GLU A 206 4.51 -2.17 2.83
N TYR A 207 4.72 -1.65 1.62
CA TYR A 207 5.31 -0.32 1.41
C TYR A 207 4.51 0.51 0.40
N VAL A 208 4.75 1.81 0.42
CA VAL A 208 4.34 2.73 -0.64
C VAL A 208 5.58 3.43 -1.17
N THR A 209 5.84 3.34 -2.47
CA THR A 209 7.02 3.91 -3.13
C THR A 209 6.61 5.09 -4.00
N VAL A 210 7.18 6.25 -3.70
CA VAL A 210 6.98 7.47 -4.46
C VAL A 210 8.08 7.67 -5.50
N HIS A 211 7.65 8.11 -6.68
CA HIS A 211 8.48 8.40 -7.85
C HIS A 211 8.17 9.78 -8.43
N ASN A 212 9.07 10.25 -9.28
CA ASN A 212 8.79 11.30 -10.23
C ASN A 212 8.84 10.72 -11.64
N ALA A 213 7.83 11.06 -12.45
CA ALA A 213 7.72 10.59 -13.83
C ALA A 213 8.94 10.95 -14.67
N SER A 214 9.67 12.01 -14.29
CA SER A 214 10.85 12.55 -14.96
C SER A 214 10.59 12.91 -16.42
N ASN A 215 9.32 13.18 -16.76
CA ASN A 215 8.87 13.66 -18.05
C ASN A 215 8.39 15.11 -17.88
N PHE A 216 9.17 16.03 -18.45
CA PHE A 216 8.99 17.47 -18.29
C PHE A 216 8.22 18.12 -19.45
N GLU A 217 7.74 17.31 -20.39
CA GLU A 217 7.00 17.77 -21.56
C GLU A 217 5.62 18.32 -21.15
N ASP A 218 5.09 19.22 -21.97
CA ASP A 218 3.89 19.99 -21.63
C ASP A 218 2.57 19.21 -21.67
N TYR A 219 2.61 17.97 -22.16
CA TYR A 219 1.49 17.05 -22.27
C TYR A 219 1.58 15.90 -21.24
N ALA A 220 2.62 15.84 -20.41
CA ALA A 220 2.94 14.69 -19.58
C ALA A 220 2.18 14.69 -18.23
N ASP A 221 0.86 14.88 -18.27
CA ASP A 221 -0.02 14.85 -17.10
C ASP A 221 -0.43 13.41 -16.69
N ALA A 222 -1.28 13.28 -15.66
CA ALA A 222 -1.65 11.96 -15.15
C ALA A 222 -2.49 11.16 -16.16
N GLU A 223 -3.38 11.83 -16.90
CA GLU A 223 -4.21 11.22 -17.94
C GLU A 223 -3.35 10.67 -19.09
N TRP A 224 -2.33 11.42 -19.52
CA TRP A 224 -1.43 10.96 -20.57
C TRP A 224 -0.62 9.72 -20.15
N HIS A 225 -0.11 9.68 -18.92
CA HIS A 225 0.61 8.52 -18.40
C HIS A 225 -0.30 7.29 -18.26
N ALA A 226 -1.54 7.50 -17.78
CA ALA A 226 -2.57 6.46 -17.74
C ALA A 226 -2.86 5.88 -19.13
N TYR A 227 -3.02 6.75 -20.13
CA TYR A 227 -3.22 6.34 -21.51
C TYR A 227 -2.03 5.54 -22.05
N GLN A 228 -0.78 5.97 -21.81
CA GLN A 228 0.41 5.24 -22.26
C GLN A 228 0.46 3.81 -21.70
N LEU A 229 0.13 3.62 -20.43
CA LEU A 229 0.10 2.29 -19.83
C LEU A 229 -1.05 1.43 -20.39
N SER A 230 -2.19 2.05 -20.71
CA SER A 230 -3.36 1.36 -21.25
C SER A 230 -3.15 0.75 -22.65
N ILE A 231 -2.21 1.30 -23.43
CA ILE A 231 -1.92 0.85 -24.80
C ILE A 231 -0.73 -0.11 -24.88
N LEU A 232 -0.09 -0.44 -23.74
CA LEU A 232 0.98 -1.43 -23.72
C LEU A 232 0.42 -2.82 -24.01
N THR A 233 1.05 -3.52 -24.95
CA THR A 233 0.62 -4.86 -25.40
C THR A 233 1.64 -5.97 -25.10
N TYR A 234 2.76 -5.64 -24.47
CA TYR A 234 3.79 -6.60 -24.05
C TYR A 234 4.62 -6.04 -22.87
N THR A 235 4.65 -6.74 -21.73
CA THR A 235 5.59 -6.49 -20.62
C THR A 235 6.91 -7.23 -20.87
N PRO A 236 8.07 -6.55 -20.80
CA PRO A 236 8.68 -6.25 -19.50
C PRO A 236 8.89 -4.74 -19.27
N GLY A 237 7.88 -3.91 -19.62
CA GLY A 237 7.90 -2.46 -19.41
C GLY A 237 7.68 -2.05 -17.95
N VAL A 238 8.01 -0.79 -17.65
CA VAL A 238 7.77 -0.16 -16.34
C VAL A 238 6.26 -0.02 -16.10
N THR A 239 5.78 -0.50 -14.95
CA THR A 239 4.38 -0.39 -14.53
C THR A 239 4.29 0.16 -13.11
N TYR A 240 3.15 0.74 -12.75
CA TYR A 240 2.89 1.33 -11.43
C TYR A 240 1.39 1.27 -11.10
N HIS A 241 1.04 1.47 -9.84
CA HIS A 241 -0.35 1.43 -9.37
C HIS A 241 -1.07 2.74 -9.60
N TYR A 242 -0.38 3.85 -9.33
CA TYR A 242 -0.93 5.19 -9.47
C TYR A 242 -0.02 6.12 -10.24
N VAL A 243 -0.64 7.07 -10.93
CA VAL A 243 -0.02 8.32 -11.37
C VAL A 243 -0.88 9.49 -10.93
N VAL A 244 -0.26 10.59 -10.53
CA VAL A 244 -0.94 11.76 -9.96
C VAL A 244 -0.33 13.07 -10.44
N ASP A 245 -1.19 14.05 -10.74
CA ASP A 245 -0.82 15.41 -11.11
C ASP A 245 -1.47 16.45 -10.16
N ASP A 246 -1.48 17.72 -10.56
CA ASP A 246 -2.02 18.83 -9.77
C ASP A 246 -3.56 18.82 -9.65
N LYS A 247 -4.26 17.98 -10.42
CA LYS A 247 -5.73 17.95 -10.51
C LYS A 247 -6.31 16.62 -10.03
N GLU A 248 -5.69 15.51 -10.42
CA GLU A 248 -6.26 14.18 -10.24
C GLU A 248 -5.21 13.08 -10.21
N ALA A 249 -5.67 11.88 -9.83
CA ALA A 249 -4.88 10.66 -9.89
C ALA A 249 -5.59 9.59 -10.70
N PHE A 250 -4.82 8.70 -11.32
CA PHE A 250 -5.32 7.52 -12.02
C PHE A 250 -4.82 6.26 -11.32
N HIS A 251 -5.72 5.31 -11.08
CA HIS A 251 -5.45 3.98 -10.54
C HIS A 251 -5.39 2.97 -11.69
N LEU A 252 -4.22 2.39 -11.93
CA LEU A 252 -3.92 1.65 -13.16
C LEU A 252 -3.65 0.16 -12.93
N THR A 253 -3.20 -0.22 -11.74
CA THR A 253 -2.93 -1.62 -11.37
C THR A 253 -3.51 -1.90 -9.99
N PRO A 254 -4.26 -3.00 -9.78
CA PRO A 254 -4.80 -3.34 -8.47
C PRO A 254 -3.71 -3.37 -7.39
N LEU A 255 -4.02 -2.85 -6.19
CA LEU A 255 -3.06 -2.75 -5.09
C LEU A 255 -2.47 -4.09 -4.65
N ASN A 256 -3.19 -5.18 -4.90
CA ASN A 256 -2.76 -6.53 -4.56
C ASN A 256 -2.02 -7.23 -5.71
N GLU A 257 -1.52 -6.48 -6.68
CA GLU A 257 -0.77 -7.01 -7.81
C GLU A 257 0.60 -6.33 -7.93
N VAL A 258 1.62 -7.12 -8.25
CA VAL A 258 2.99 -6.64 -8.47
C VAL A 258 3.04 -5.66 -9.64
N THR A 259 3.90 -4.64 -9.51
CA THR A 259 4.28 -3.75 -10.62
C THR A 259 5.80 -3.67 -10.73
N TYR A 260 6.31 -3.29 -11.91
CA TYR A 260 7.75 -3.23 -12.19
C TYR A 260 8.22 -1.77 -12.21
N HIS A 261 8.62 -1.22 -11.05
CA HIS A 261 8.98 0.19 -10.90
C HIS A 261 10.29 0.44 -10.14
N ALA A 262 10.69 -0.45 -9.22
CA ALA A 262 11.75 -0.19 -8.24
C ALA A 262 13.16 -0.59 -8.73
N GLY A 263 13.26 -1.33 -9.84
CA GLY A 263 14.55 -1.77 -10.40
C GLY A 263 15.38 -2.65 -9.46
N ASP A 264 14.77 -3.24 -8.44
CA ASP A 264 15.39 -4.12 -7.43
C ASP A 264 15.16 -5.60 -7.74
N ARG A 265 14.85 -5.90 -9.01
CA ARG A 265 14.51 -7.23 -9.53
C ARG A 265 13.31 -7.81 -8.76
N PHE A 266 13.58 -8.82 -7.93
CA PHE A 266 12.63 -9.71 -7.30
C PHE A 266 12.60 -9.49 -5.79
N LEU A 267 12.71 -8.23 -5.37
CA LEU A 267 12.74 -7.81 -3.97
C LEU A 267 11.50 -6.96 -3.66
N ASN A 268 11.46 -6.39 -2.45
CA ASN A 268 10.27 -5.76 -1.89
C ASN A 268 9.84 -4.45 -2.56
N GLY A 269 10.73 -3.76 -3.27
CA GLY A 269 10.37 -2.60 -4.08
C GLY A 269 9.30 -2.99 -5.10
N ASN A 270 9.57 -3.93 -6.00
CA ASN A 270 8.55 -4.42 -6.94
C ASN A 270 7.51 -5.34 -6.27
N GLY A 271 7.96 -6.25 -5.41
CA GLY A 271 7.17 -7.39 -4.93
C GLY A 271 6.27 -7.10 -3.72
N ALA A 272 6.38 -5.92 -3.12
CA ALA A 272 5.69 -5.58 -1.87
C ALA A 272 5.32 -4.08 -1.74
N SER A 273 5.51 -3.27 -2.77
CA SER A 273 5.19 -1.84 -2.71
C SER A 273 4.08 -1.45 -3.67
N VAL A 274 3.20 -0.58 -3.21
CA VAL A 274 2.35 0.23 -4.10
C VAL A 274 3.20 1.37 -4.67
N ALA A 275 3.21 1.55 -5.98
CA ALA A 275 3.96 2.58 -6.68
C ALA A 275 3.09 3.77 -7.04
N ILE A 276 3.57 4.97 -6.73
CA ILE A 276 2.93 6.26 -7.06
C ILE A 276 3.91 7.09 -7.88
N GLU A 277 3.58 7.34 -9.14
CA GLU A 277 4.27 8.29 -10.02
C GLU A 277 3.68 9.69 -9.84
N ILE A 278 4.50 10.67 -9.47
CA ILE A 278 4.10 12.08 -9.42
C ILE A 278 4.56 12.74 -10.72
N CYS A 279 3.64 13.34 -11.46
CA CYS A 279 3.95 14.05 -12.70
C CYS A 279 4.86 15.27 -12.43
N ASP A 280 5.98 15.39 -13.13
CA ASP A 280 6.80 16.60 -13.15
C ASP A 280 6.22 17.70 -14.03
N TYR A 281 5.16 17.37 -14.78
CA TYR A 281 4.43 18.34 -15.57
C TYR A 281 3.82 19.41 -14.67
N ALA A 282 4.38 20.60 -14.80
CA ALA A 282 3.68 21.84 -14.63
C ALA A 282 4.41 22.88 -15.45
N ASN A 283 3.69 23.84 -16.03
CA ASN A 283 4.23 25.04 -16.68
C ASN A 283 5.03 25.96 -15.70
N GLY A 284 6.02 25.41 -14.99
CA GLY A 284 6.81 26.00 -13.92
C GLY A 284 6.02 26.39 -12.65
N ARG A 285 4.75 25.98 -12.48
CA ARG A 285 3.85 26.59 -11.48
C ARG A 285 2.99 25.65 -10.61
N TYR A 286 2.88 24.36 -10.95
CA TYR A 286 1.93 23.42 -10.31
C TYR A 286 2.58 22.15 -9.76
N TYR A 287 3.89 21.96 -9.95
CA TYR A 287 4.58 20.77 -9.43
C TYR A 287 4.39 20.58 -7.90
N PRO A 288 4.43 21.64 -7.06
CA PRO A 288 4.12 21.49 -5.64
C PRO A 288 2.69 21.03 -5.35
N ALA A 289 1.72 21.37 -6.21
CA ALA A 289 0.35 20.89 -6.07
C ALA A 289 0.23 19.40 -6.39
N ALA A 290 0.98 18.91 -7.40
CA ALA A 290 1.09 17.48 -7.69
C ALA A 290 1.76 16.73 -6.53
N GLU A 291 2.79 17.30 -5.90
CA GLU A 291 3.40 16.73 -4.69
C GLU A 291 2.43 16.68 -3.51
N VAL A 292 1.61 17.72 -3.29
CA VAL A 292 0.57 17.71 -2.26
C VAL A 292 -0.48 16.62 -2.52
N ASN A 293 -0.92 16.47 -3.78
CA ASN A 293 -1.85 15.39 -4.16
C ASN A 293 -1.20 14.01 -4.01
N GLY A 294 0.06 13.87 -4.40
CA GLY A 294 0.86 12.66 -4.17
C GLY A 294 0.99 12.31 -2.69
N ALA A 295 1.16 13.30 -1.82
CA ALA A 295 1.22 13.09 -0.38
C ALA A 295 -0.12 12.59 0.19
N LYS A 296 -1.25 13.20 -0.23
CA LYS A 296 -2.60 12.74 0.13
C LYS A 296 -2.86 11.31 -0.34
N LEU A 297 -2.45 10.98 -1.56
CA LEU A 297 -2.62 9.66 -2.14
C LEU A 297 -1.78 8.62 -1.38
N ALA A 298 -0.50 8.91 -1.13
CA ALA A 298 0.38 8.02 -0.37
C ALA A 298 -0.14 7.78 1.06
N ALA A 299 -0.60 8.83 1.75
CA ALA A 299 -1.21 8.73 3.06
C ALA A 299 -2.48 7.84 3.03
N SER A 300 -3.35 8.03 2.03
CA SER A 300 -4.57 7.25 1.85
C SER A 300 -4.28 5.77 1.60
N VAL A 301 -3.27 5.47 0.78
CA VAL A 301 -2.82 4.10 0.51
C VAL A 301 -2.28 3.46 1.79
N LEU A 302 -1.37 4.12 2.51
CA LEU A 302 -0.80 3.62 3.76
C LEU A 302 -1.91 3.33 4.79
N TYR A 303 -2.82 4.29 4.98
CA TYR A 303 -3.92 4.18 5.93
C TYR A 303 -4.86 3.02 5.59
N GLN A 304 -5.35 2.94 4.35
CA GLN A 304 -6.33 1.91 3.96
C GLN A 304 -5.75 0.49 3.91
N LEU A 305 -4.44 0.36 3.74
CA LEU A 305 -3.75 -0.93 3.81
C LEU A 305 -3.41 -1.34 5.26
N GLY A 306 -3.69 -0.51 6.27
CA GLY A 306 -3.31 -0.80 7.65
C GLY A 306 -1.81 -0.67 7.90
N LEU A 307 -1.09 0.08 7.06
CA LEU A 307 0.37 0.21 7.14
C LEU A 307 0.75 1.41 8.00
N PRO A 308 1.83 1.31 8.80
CA PRO A 308 2.39 2.46 9.48
C PRO A 308 2.93 3.46 8.45
N LYS A 309 2.82 4.76 8.75
CA LYS A 309 3.30 5.83 7.86
C LYS A 309 4.80 5.75 7.56
N GLU A 310 5.56 5.13 8.46
CA GLU A 310 7.00 4.84 8.33
C GLU A 310 7.31 3.84 7.21
N ASN A 311 6.31 3.19 6.60
CA ASN A 311 6.47 2.34 5.43
C ASN A 311 6.44 3.10 4.10
N LEU A 312 6.41 4.44 4.14
CA LEU A 312 6.70 5.28 2.98
C LEU A 312 8.15 5.11 2.52
N ARG A 313 8.36 4.93 1.22
CA ARG A 313 9.65 4.75 0.56
C ARG A 313 9.71 5.61 -0.69
N PHE A 314 10.92 5.79 -1.19
CA PHE A 314 11.22 6.41 -2.47
C PHE A 314 11.96 5.42 -3.37
N HIS A 315 11.93 5.60 -4.68
CA HIS A 315 12.67 4.72 -5.61
C HIS A 315 14.12 4.53 -5.17
N ARG A 316 14.77 5.64 -4.78
CA ARG A 316 16.17 5.64 -4.33
C ARG A 316 16.46 4.71 -3.15
N ASP A 317 15.44 4.32 -2.37
CA ASP A 317 15.58 3.45 -1.19
C ASP A 317 15.70 1.97 -1.57
N TRP A 318 15.43 1.63 -2.84
CA TRP A 318 15.47 0.25 -3.35
C TRP A 318 16.73 -0.06 -4.17
N ASN A 319 17.18 0.89 -4.99
CA ASN A 319 18.30 0.66 -5.91
C ASN A 319 19.27 1.85 -6.04
N GLY A 320 19.06 2.91 -5.26
CA GLY A 320 19.89 4.11 -5.28
C GLY A 320 19.62 5.09 -6.42
N LYS A 321 18.71 4.82 -7.37
CA LYS A 321 18.35 5.76 -8.44
C LYS A 321 17.99 7.11 -7.83
N GLU A 322 18.47 8.21 -8.40
CA GLU A 322 18.07 9.57 -8.01
C GLU A 322 16.61 9.86 -8.42
N CYS A 323 15.68 9.25 -7.71
CA CYS A 323 14.25 9.38 -7.90
C CYS A 323 13.55 9.30 -6.53
N PRO A 324 12.63 10.24 -6.20
CA PRO A 324 12.09 11.34 -7.02
C PRO A 324 13.10 12.49 -7.24
N LEU A 325 13.49 12.75 -8.49
CA LEU A 325 14.59 13.66 -8.84
C LEU A 325 14.31 15.10 -8.41
N SER A 326 13.13 15.64 -8.73
CA SER A 326 12.78 17.03 -8.47
C SER A 326 12.71 17.32 -6.96
N MET A 327 12.30 16.34 -6.15
CA MET A 327 12.34 16.40 -4.67
C MET A 327 13.76 16.33 -4.10
N ILE A 328 14.62 15.48 -4.68
CA ILE A 328 16.02 15.34 -4.25
C ILE A 328 16.78 16.63 -4.54
N GLU A 329 16.64 17.18 -5.75
CA GLU A 329 17.33 18.40 -6.19
C GLU A 329 16.68 19.68 -5.67
N GLN A 330 15.50 19.59 -5.05
CA GLN A 330 14.64 20.73 -4.69
C GLN A 330 14.44 21.69 -5.87
N SER A 331 14.26 21.13 -7.06
CA SER A 331 14.13 21.89 -8.30
C SER A 331 12.65 22.16 -8.60
N ARG A 332 12.37 23.07 -9.55
CA ARG A 332 11.01 23.34 -10.05
C ARG A 332 9.99 23.78 -8.99
N GLY A 333 10.48 24.32 -7.87
CA GLY A 333 9.66 24.74 -6.74
C GLY A 333 9.20 23.61 -5.84
N SER A 334 9.74 22.39 -6.02
CA SER A 334 9.48 21.22 -5.17
C SER A 334 9.53 21.57 -3.70
N VAL A 335 8.66 20.93 -2.91
CA VAL A 335 8.69 21.00 -1.45
C VAL A 335 9.94 20.31 -0.86
N GLY A 336 10.57 19.41 -1.61
CA GLY A 336 11.71 18.60 -1.17
C GLY A 336 11.30 17.34 -0.41
N LEU A 337 12.21 16.37 -0.31
CA LEU A 337 11.94 15.06 0.29
C LEU A 337 11.42 15.15 1.73
N GLU A 338 12.11 15.90 2.59
CA GLU A 338 11.73 15.97 4.01
C GLU A 338 10.34 16.58 4.19
N ALA A 339 10.04 17.67 3.47
CA ALA A 339 8.73 18.29 3.55
C ALA A 339 7.63 17.40 2.95
N PHE A 340 7.91 16.64 1.90
CA PHE A 340 6.97 15.68 1.34
C PHE A 340 6.63 14.58 2.36
N VAL A 341 7.61 14.04 3.09
CA VAL A 341 7.38 13.06 4.16
C VAL A 341 6.48 13.66 5.25
N GLU A 342 6.74 14.89 5.68
CA GLU A 342 5.91 15.58 6.67
C GLU A 342 4.47 15.81 6.17
N LEU A 343 4.28 16.12 4.89
CA LEU A 343 2.94 16.22 4.28
C LEU A 343 2.21 14.88 4.31
N VAL A 344 2.88 13.77 3.94
CA VAL A 344 2.29 12.42 4.01
C VAL A 344 1.90 12.10 5.46
N TYR A 345 2.77 12.40 6.42
CA TYR A 345 2.52 12.09 7.83
C TYR A 345 1.37 12.93 8.38
N ALA A 346 1.30 14.21 8.04
CA ALA A 346 0.19 15.08 8.44
C ALA A 346 -1.15 14.63 7.86
N GLU A 347 -1.19 14.23 6.57
CA GLU A 347 -2.39 13.69 5.95
C GLU A 347 -2.78 12.35 6.59
N TYR A 348 -1.81 11.45 6.84
CA TYR A 348 -2.05 10.18 7.51
C TYR A 348 -2.64 10.37 8.91
N GLU A 349 -2.06 11.26 9.72
CA GLU A 349 -2.59 11.58 11.05
C GLU A 349 -3.98 12.21 10.98
N THR A 350 -4.27 13.00 9.94
CA THR A 350 -5.61 13.52 9.71
C THR A 350 -6.61 12.39 9.44
N LEU A 351 -6.22 11.39 8.65
CA LEU A 351 -7.05 10.20 8.42
C LEU A 351 -7.28 9.43 9.73
N VAL A 352 -6.23 9.25 10.53
CA VAL A 352 -6.33 8.59 11.84
C VAL A 352 -7.28 9.32 12.78
N LEU A 353 -7.18 10.65 12.86
CA LEU A 353 -8.06 11.47 13.68
C LEU A 353 -9.52 11.45 13.19
N THR A 354 -9.72 11.30 11.88
CA THR A 354 -11.05 11.35 11.25
C THR A 354 -11.75 10.00 11.30
N TYR A 355 -11.02 8.91 11.08
CA TYR A 355 -11.58 7.58 10.83
C TYR A 355 -11.13 6.50 11.82
N GLY A 356 -10.22 6.82 12.75
CA GLY A 356 -9.71 5.89 13.76
C GLY A 356 -8.36 5.27 13.37
N GLN A 357 -7.92 4.26 14.12
CA GLN A 357 -6.69 3.57 13.79
C GLN A 357 -6.88 2.75 12.51
N PRO A 358 -5.88 2.69 11.62
CA PRO A 358 -5.99 1.91 10.41
C PRO A 358 -5.95 0.43 10.75
N GLU A 359 -6.97 -0.31 10.32
CA GLU A 359 -7.03 -1.75 10.49
C GLU A 359 -6.41 -2.42 9.28
N ARG A 360 -5.38 -3.26 9.50
CA ARG A 360 -4.89 -4.14 8.43
C ARG A 360 -6.03 -5.09 8.08
N LEU A 361 -6.51 -5.02 6.84
CA LEU A 361 -7.48 -5.99 6.31
C LEU A 361 -6.81 -7.36 6.25
N VAL A 362 -6.94 -8.12 7.33
CA VAL A 362 -6.57 -9.53 7.37
C VAL A 362 -7.86 -10.27 7.13
N GLY A 363 -8.06 -10.74 5.90
CA GLY A 363 -9.31 -11.38 5.50
C GLY A 363 -9.76 -12.38 6.55
N GLU A 364 -10.96 -12.19 7.10
CA GLU A 364 -11.54 -13.19 8.00
C GLU A 364 -11.54 -14.54 7.27
N PRO A 365 -11.25 -15.65 7.98
CA PRO A 365 -11.37 -16.97 7.38
C PRO A 365 -12.80 -17.14 6.88
N ASP A 366 -12.94 -17.63 5.64
CA ASP A 366 -14.24 -17.95 5.04
C ASP A 366 -15.06 -18.81 6.03
N PRO A 367 -16.26 -18.35 6.46
CA PRO A 367 -17.15 -19.12 7.31
C PRO A 367 -17.47 -20.52 6.76
N ALA A 368 -17.34 -20.74 5.45
CA ALA A 368 -17.54 -22.04 4.83
C ALA A 368 -16.50 -23.09 5.24
N ALA A 369 -15.27 -22.69 5.62
CA ALA A 369 -14.25 -23.60 6.13
C ALA A 369 -14.47 -23.99 7.61
N ALA A 370 -15.27 -23.22 8.35
CA ALA A 370 -15.60 -23.49 9.76
C ALA A 370 -16.88 -24.34 9.93
N MET A 371 -17.60 -24.66 8.86
CA MET A 371 -18.85 -25.42 8.94
C MET A 371 -18.63 -26.94 9.00
N THR A 372 -18.12 -27.41 10.14
CA THR A 372 -18.48 -28.73 10.67
C THR A 372 -19.12 -28.60 12.05
N ARG A 373 -20.10 -27.69 12.17
CA ARG A 373 -21.19 -27.73 13.15
C ARG A 373 -22.18 -26.60 12.85
N PRO A 374 -23.50 -26.82 12.91
CA PRO A 374 -24.46 -25.77 12.60
C PRO A 374 -24.42 -24.70 13.70
N VAL A 375 -23.89 -23.52 13.37
CA VAL A 375 -24.01 -22.32 14.19
C VAL A 375 -25.38 -21.70 13.88
N ARG A 376 -26.25 -21.64 14.89
CA ARG A 376 -27.52 -20.91 14.80
C ARG A 376 -27.23 -19.41 14.81
N GLN A 377 -27.62 -18.71 13.75
CA GLN A 377 -27.59 -17.25 13.70
C GLN A 377 -28.59 -16.68 14.71
N ARG A 378 -28.13 -15.85 15.66
CA ARG A 378 -29.01 -15.01 16.47
C ARG A 378 -29.23 -13.70 15.71
N GLU A 379 -30.43 -13.49 15.17
CA GLU A 379 -30.82 -12.20 14.62
C GLU A 379 -31.20 -11.26 15.78
N THR A 380 -30.57 -10.09 15.84
CA THR A 380 -30.92 -9.03 16.80
C THR A 380 -31.70 -7.96 16.04
N PHE A 381 -32.92 -7.65 16.46
CA PHE A 381 -33.72 -6.58 15.86
C PHE A 381 -33.70 -5.35 16.77
N LEU A 382 -33.60 -4.17 16.16
CA LEU A 382 -33.76 -2.88 16.84
C LEU A 382 -35.25 -2.54 16.86
N ARG A 383 -35.82 -2.36 18.07
CA ARG A 383 -37.21 -1.92 18.23
C ARG A 383 -37.22 -0.43 18.54
N GLU A 384 -37.91 0.34 17.73
CA GLU A 384 -38.16 1.75 17.99
C GLU A 384 -39.29 1.89 19.01
N SER A 385 -39.03 2.67 20.07
CA SER A 385 -40.07 3.01 21.04
C SER A 385 -40.00 4.49 21.42
N LEU A 386 -41.20 5.09 21.56
CA LEU A 386 -41.38 6.46 22.03
C LEU A 386 -41.53 6.41 23.54
N VAL A 387 -40.60 7.04 24.27
CA VAL A 387 -40.71 7.19 25.72
C VAL A 387 -41.09 8.63 26.02
N ARG A 388 -42.19 8.81 26.77
CA ARG A 388 -42.59 10.11 27.32
C ARG A 388 -42.02 10.24 28.72
N GLU A 389 -41.22 11.26 28.93
CA GLU A 389 -40.65 11.58 30.23
C GLU A 389 -40.99 13.02 30.58
N THR A 390 -40.83 13.37 31.85
CA THR A 390 -41.00 14.73 32.32
C THR A 390 -39.63 15.29 32.68
N ASP A 391 -39.26 16.43 32.12
CA ASP A 391 -37.96 17.03 32.41
C ASP A 391 -37.90 17.57 33.85
N VAL A 392 -36.71 17.99 34.27
CA VAL A 392 -36.44 18.54 35.61
C VAL A 392 -37.21 19.84 35.90
N ALA A 393 -37.84 20.46 34.90
CA ALA A 393 -38.71 21.63 35.04
C ALA A 393 -40.21 21.27 35.02
N GLY A 394 -40.57 19.99 34.86
CA GLY A 394 -41.94 19.51 34.86
C GLY A 394 -42.65 19.54 33.50
N ALA A 395 -41.93 19.73 32.40
CA ALA A 395 -42.50 19.68 31.05
C ALA A 395 -42.40 18.26 30.46
N GLU A 396 -43.47 17.79 29.79
CA GLU A 396 -43.45 16.50 29.07
C GLU A 396 -42.56 16.60 27.82
N VAL A 397 -41.56 15.73 27.74
CA VAL A 397 -40.64 15.58 26.61
C VAL A 397 -40.74 14.16 26.08
N THR A 398 -40.81 14.01 24.75
CA THR A 398 -40.84 12.70 24.09
C THR A 398 -39.48 12.41 23.48
N ARG A 399 -38.84 11.31 23.87
CA ARG A 399 -37.54 10.86 23.38
C ARG A 399 -37.68 9.58 22.56
N TYR A 400 -36.90 9.49 21.48
CA TYR A 400 -36.71 8.27 20.71
C TYR A 400 -35.64 7.41 21.39
N VAL A 401 -36.00 6.18 21.76
CA VAL A 401 -35.07 5.21 22.36
C VAL A 401 -35.02 3.98 21.47
N MET A 402 -33.80 3.56 21.13
CA MET A 402 -33.52 2.35 20.36
C MET A 402 -33.05 1.28 21.35
N GLU A 403 -33.84 0.21 21.51
CA GLU A 403 -33.48 -0.93 22.36
C GLU A 403 -33.22 -2.16 21.49
N SER A 404 -32.15 -2.89 21.80
CA SER A 404 -31.88 -4.22 21.23
C SER A 404 -32.82 -5.25 21.88
N VAL A 405 -33.67 -5.88 21.08
CA VAL A 405 -34.57 -6.94 21.58
C VAL A 405 -34.10 -8.28 21.04
N GLU A 406 -33.81 -9.23 21.93
CA GLU A 406 -33.63 -10.63 21.57
C GLU A 406 -34.99 -11.25 21.24
N VAL A 407 -35.15 -11.78 20.03
CA VAL A 407 -36.38 -12.48 19.63
C VAL A 407 -36.24 -13.97 20.00
N PRO A 408 -37.19 -14.57 20.72
CA PRO A 408 -37.20 -16.01 20.95
C PRO A 408 -37.38 -16.80 19.64
N ASP A 409 -36.82 -18.01 19.62
CA ASP A 409 -36.70 -18.92 18.49
C ASP A 409 -37.95 -18.98 17.59
N ARG A 410 -37.75 -18.95 16.27
CA ARG A 410 -38.79 -18.77 15.25
C ARG A 410 -39.66 -20.03 15.03
N SER A 411 -39.70 -20.94 15.99
CA SER A 411 -40.48 -22.19 15.92
C SER A 411 -41.92 -22.09 16.41
N ASP A 412 -42.35 -20.97 17.01
CA ASP A 412 -43.66 -20.88 17.68
C ASP A 412 -44.71 -19.94 17.05
N TYR A 413 -44.49 -19.42 15.84
CA TYR A 413 -45.54 -18.68 15.13
C TYR A 413 -46.22 -19.52 14.06
N GLY A 414 -47.28 -20.22 14.48
CA GLY A 414 -48.33 -20.68 13.57
C GLY A 414 -48.95 -19.48 12.85
N ALA A 415 -49.03 -19.59 11.52
CA ALA A 415 -49.85 -18.87 10.55
C ALA A 415 -50.46 -17.51 10.97
N LEU A 416 -50.17 -16.42 10.22
CA LEU A 416 -51.09 -15.33 9.79
C LEU A 416 -50.33 -14.34 8.85
N PRO A 417 -51.01 -13.48 8.07
CA PRO A 417 -50.77 -13.32 6.63
C PRO A 417 -50.03 -12.02 6.24
N TRP A 418 -49.53 -12.04 4.99
CA TRP A 418 -49.15 -10.91 4.15
C TRP A 418 -49.70 -9.54 4.55
N ILE A 419 -48.81 -8.58 4.83
CA ILE A 419 -49.09 -7.14 4.66
C ILE A 419 -48.07 -6.60 3.66
N ALA A 420 -48.63 -6.07 2.57
CA ALA A 420 -47.98 -5.47 1.43
C ALA A 420 -47.42 -4.06 1.75
N GLY A 421 -46.74 -3.49 0.76
CA GLY A 421 -45.95 -2.26 0.87
C GLY A 421 -46.63 -1.05 1.50
N GLY A 422 -45.81 -0.23 2.15
CA GLY A 422 -46.14 1.12 2.59
C GLY A 422 -44.99 2.05 2.27
N ILE A 423 -45.17 2.89 1.25
CA ILE A 423 -44.36 4.09 1.01
C ILE A 423 -44.87 5.16 1.98
N PHE A 424 -43.98 5.81 2.72
CA PHE A 424 -44.30 7.06 3.41
C PHE A 424 -43.44 8.18 2.82
N VAL A 425 -44.11 9.12 2.15
CA VAL A 425 -43.58 10.43 1.77
C VAL A 425 -43.99 11.42 2.86
N LEU A 426 -43.06 12.22 3.35
CA LEU A 426 -43.37 13.41 4.14
C LEU A 426 -42.55 14.59 3.61
N THR A 427 -43.26 15.65 3.23
CA THR A 427 -42.71 16.89 2.65
C THR A 427 -42.69 18.00 3.69
N VAL A 428 -41.47 18.37 4.10
CA VAL A 428 -40.86 19.72 4.29
C VAL A 428 -41.46 20.74 5.27
N ALA A 429 -40.58 21.24 6.16
CA ALA A 429 -40.30 22.67 6.32
C ALA A 429 -38.78 22.89 6.55
N GLY A 430 -38.04 23.27 5.49
CA GLY A 430 -36.68 23.84 5.59
C GLY A 430 -35.48 22.96 5.17
N GLY A 431 -35.21 22.88 3.86
CA GLY A 431 -33.83 22.79 3.30
C GLY A 431 -33.15 21.42 3.12
N ILE A 432 -33.38 20.79 1.95
CA ILE A 432 -32.49 19.99 1.05
C ILE A 432 -31.22 19.31 1.61
N VAL A 433 -30.74 18.10 1.22
CA VAL A 433 -31.19 16.80 0.61
C VAL A 433 -29.90 15.96 0.55
N TYR A 434 -29.93 14.65 0.88
CA TYR A 434 -29.00 13.66 0.31
C TYR A 434 -29.77 12.61 -0.48
N SER A 435 -29.26 12.23 -1.66
CA SER A 435 -29.84 11.23 -2.55
C SER A 435 -29.41 9.80 -2.16
N VAL A 436 -30.30 8.82 -2.32
CA VAL A 436 -29.89 7.42 -2.49
C VAL A 436 -30.40 6.90 -3.83
N ARG A 437 -29.44 6.46 -4.66
CA ARG A 437 -29.64 5.79 -5.94
C ARG A 437 -30.38 4.46 -5.74
N ARG A 438 -31.41 4.23 -6.55
CA ARG A 438 -32.04 2.92 -6.74
C ARG A 438 -31.16 2.07 -7.67
N SER A 439 -30.84 0.83 -7.29
CA SER A 439 -30.27 -0.13 -8.25
C SER A 439 -31.34 -0.59 -9.23
N LYS A 440 -30.89 -0.78 -10.47
CA LYS A 440 -31.66 -1.28 -11.61
C LYS A 440 -32.02 -2.73 -11.35
N ASP A 441 -33.30 -3.06 -11.47
CA ASP A 441 -33.74 -4.27 -12.18
C ASP A 441 -35.20 -4.15 -12.63
N GLN A 442 -35.36 -4.29 -13.95
CA GLN A 442 -36.55 -4.66 -14.73
C GLN A 442 -37.62 -3.60 -15.11
N GLY A 443 -37.64 -3.27 -16.42
CA GLY A 443 -38.79 -3.47 -17.30
C GLY A 443 -39.78 -2.31 -17.53
N PHE A 444 -39.61 -1.60 -18.65
CA PHE A 444 -40.61 -0.73 -19.32
C PHE A 444 -41.77 -1.56 -19.95
N PRO A 445 -43.00 -1.03 -20.21
CA PRO A 445 -43.24 0.00 -21.24
C PRO A 445 -44.21 1.16 -20.89
N LEU A 446 -43.94 2.26 -21.62
CA LEU A 446 -44.68 3.49 -21.97
C LEU A 446 -46.19 3.25 -22.22
N ASP A 447 -47.14 3.99 -21.61
CA ASP A 447 -47.75 5.32 -21.93
C ASP A 447 -49.29 5.09 -22.09
N PRO A 448 -50.24 6.04 -21.93
CA PRO A 448 -50.17 7.52 -21.96
C PRO A 448 -50.30 8.27 -20.63
#